data_AF-A0A6B8MCU6-F1
#
_entry.id   AF-A0A6B8MCU6-F1
#
_cell.length_a   1.000
_cell.length_b   1.000
_cell.length_c   1.000
_cell.angle_alpha   90.00
_cell.angle_beta   90.00
_cell.angle_gamma   90.00
#
_symmetry.space_group_name_H-M   'P 1'
#
loop_
_entity.id
_entity.type
_entity.pdbx_description
1 polymer ?
#
loop_
_entity_poly.entity_id
_entity_poly.type
_entity_poly.pdbx_seq_one_letter_code
_entity_poly.pdbx_strand_id
1 'polypeptide(L)'
;MTGISPSAEEAPGGKAAHRWCGNSDRGPGRPQPQWESRWGAVAVTNGAFGYSHSWPTERQAISKALAACSRDAGGATCTLKQSYHDQCIVLA
;
A
#
# COMPACT_ATOMS: atom_id res chain seq x y z
N MET A 1 26.45 11.88 -20.05
CA MET A 1 27.71 11.12 -19.96
C MET A 1 28.38 11.54 -18.66
N THR A 2 28.56 10.56 -17.78
CA THR A 2 29.61 10.45 -16.73
C THR A 2 29.88 11.61 -15.76
N GLY A 3 29.72 11.29 -14.47
CA GLY A 3 30.53 11.83 -13.38
C GLY A 3 29.72 12.58 -12.32
N ILE A 4 29.87 12.34 -11.02
CA ILE A 4 30.76 11.46 -10.26
C ILE A 4 30.13 11.33 -8.87
N SER A 5 30.09 10.12 -8.33
CA SER A 5 29.77 9.89 -6.92
C SER A 5 30.85 10.52 -6.04
N PRO A 6 30.50 11.25 -4.97
CA PRO A 6 31.43 11.39 -3.86
C PRO A 6 31.38 10.09 -3.04
N SER A 7 32.40 9.27 -3.27
CA SER A 7 32.89 8.27 -2.33
C SER A 7 33.24 8.91 -1.00
N ALA A 8 33.08 8.12 0.05
CA ALA A 8 33.52 8.32 1.42
C ALA A 8 34.72 9.27 1.60
N GLU A 9 34.50 10.32 2.38
CA GLU A 9 35.54 10.94 3.20
C GLU A 9 35.19 10.69 4.67
N GLU A 10 36.03 9.85 5.27
CA GLU A 10 35.98 9.46 6.67
C GLU A 10 36.36 10.64 7.59
N ALA A 11 35.74 10.65 8.77
CA ALA A 11 35.66 11.76 9.71
C ALA A 11 36.98 12.14 10.41
N PRO A 12 36.98 13.30 11.10
CA PRO A 12 37.51 13.34 12.45
C PRO A 12 36.40 13.64 13.47
N GLY A 13 36.18 12.68 14.36
CA GLY A 13 35.87 12.92 15.76
C GLY A 13 34.64 13.76 16.10
N GLY A 14 33.49 13.10 16.24
CA GLY A 14 32.37 13.61 17.02
C GLY A 14 31.17 12.69 16.86
N LYS A 15 30.74 12.02 17.94
CA LYS A 15 29.59 11.10 17.92
C LYS A 15 28.29 11.88 17.66
N ALA A 16 28.01 12.20 16.39
CA ALA A 16 26.70 12.68 15.97
C ALA A 16 25.79 11.45 15.82
N ALA A 17 25.05 11.15 16.89
CA ALA A 17 23.92 10.25 16.85
C ALA A 17 22.94 10.73 15.76
N HIS A 18 22.93 10.06 14.62
CA HIS A 18 21.91 10.22 13.59
C HIS A 18 20.62 9.67 14.17
N ARG A 19 19.88 10.56 14.85
CA ARG A 19 18.57 10.30 15.44
C ARG A 19 17.51 10.38 14.35
N TRP A 20 17.54 9.46 13.40
CA TRP A 20 16.35 9.13 12.65
C TRP A 20 15.52 8.20 13.53
N CYS A 21 14.31 8.66 13.86
CA CYS A 21 13.38 8.10 14.85
C CYS A 21 13.77 8.36 16.31
N GLY A 22 13.38 9.53 16.83
CA GLY A 22 13.45 9.82 18.26
C GLY A 22 12.62 11.03 18.69
N ASN A 23 11.53 10.73 19.39
CA ASN A 23 10.58 11.54 20.17
C ASN A 23 11.04 12.93 20.70
N SER A 24 10.23 13.95 20.36
CA SER A 24 9.97 15.26 21.02
C SER A 24 8.55 15.63 20.51
N ASP A 25 7.46 15.81 21.25
CA ASP A 25 7.21 16.45 22.55
C ASP A 25 5.86 15.94 23.10
N ARG A 26 5.80 15.52 24.37
CA ARG A 26 4.52 15.31 25.08
C ARG A 26 4.03 16.64 25.68
N GLY A 27 3.51 17.51 24.82
CA GLY A 27 2.57 18.58 25.23
C GLY A 27 1.16 18.00 25.44
N PRO A 28 0.23 18.72 26.07
CA PRO A 28 -1.11 18.21 26.36
C PRO A 28 -1.84 17.84 25.06
N GLY A 29 -2.19 16.55 24.94
CA GLY A 29 -3.31 16.02 24.18
C GLY A 29 -3.52 16.50 22.74
N ARG A 30 -2.46 16.66 21.93
CA ARG A 30 -2.70 16.80 20.48
C ARG A 30 -3.35 15.51 19.96
N PRO A 31 -4.44 15.58 19.16
CA PRO A 31 -5.04 14.40 18.55
C PRO A 31 -3.95 13.61 17.84
N GLN A 32 -3.86 12.32 18.17
CA GLN A 32 -2.93 11.46 17.45
C GLN A 32 -3.43 11.32 16.01
N PRO A 33 -2.56 11.40 15.01
CA PRO A 33 -2.96 11.11 13.64
C PRO A 33 -3.50 9.68 13.59
N GLN A 34 -4.76 9.54 13.17
CA GLN A 34 -5.39 8.26 12.95
C GLN A 34 -5.17 7.84 11.51
N TRP A 35 -4.65 6.63 11.31
CA TRP A 35 -4.55 6.06 9.97
C TRP A 35 -5.95 5.83 9.41
N GLU A 36 -6.13 6.24 8.17
CA GLU A 36 -7.39 6.03 7.48
C GLU A 36 -7.50 4.58 7.02
N SER A 37 -8.61 3.92 7.38
CA SER A 37 -8.85 2.55 6.97
C SER A 37 -9.18 2.43 5.49
N ARG A 38 -8.67 1.36 4.88
CA ARG A 38 -8.72 1.08 3.45
C ARG A 38 -9.03 -0.37 3.17
N TRP A 39 -9.87 -0.54 2.16
CA TRP A 39 -10.26 -1.82 1.61
C TRP A 39 -9.62 -2.03 0.24
N GLY A 40 -9.26 -3.27 0.00
CA GLY A 40 -8.95 -3.79 -1.33
C GLY A 40 -9.68 -5.11 -1.57
N ALA A 41 -9.76 -5.49 -2.85
CA ALA A 41 -10.38 -6.74 -3.25
C ALA A 41 -9.73 -7.27 -4.53
N VAL A 42 -9.82 -8.58 -4.71
CA VAL A 42 -9.42 -9.27 -5.94
C VAL A 42 -10.58 -10.14 -6.42
N ALA A 43 -10.90 -10.01 -7.70
CA ALA A 43 -11.84 -10.85 -8.42
C ALA A 43 -11.10 -11.62 -9.52
N VAL A 44 -11.57 -12.83 -9.80
CA VAL A 44 -10.98 -13.70 -10.82
C VAL A 44 -12.06 -14.40 -11.62
N THR A 45 -11.68 -14.85 -12.81
CA THR A 45 -12.40 -15.84 -13.61
C THR A 45 -11.37 -16.68 -14.38
N ASN A 46 -11.84 -17.59 -15.22
CA ASN A 46 -10.97 -18.45 -16.02
C ASN A 46 -10.19 -17.60 -17.04
N GLY A 47 -8.94 -17.26 -16.71
CA GLY A 47 -8.01 -16.53 -17.59
C GLY A 47 -8.03 -15.01 -17.44
N ALA A 48 -8.81 -14.44 -16.51
CA ALA A 48 -8.80 -13.00 -16.23
C ALA A 48 -8.86 -12.70 -14.73
N PHE A 49 -8.31 -11.56 -14.34
CA PHE A 49 -8.27 -11.09 -12.97
C PHE A 49 -8.53 -9.60 -12.91
N GLY A 50 -8.98 -9.12 -11.75
CA GLY A 50 -9.15 -7.71 -11.47
C GLY A 50 -8.93 -7.43 -10.00
N TYR A 51 -8.30 -6.31 -9.69
CA TYR A 51 -8.03 -5.92 -8.32
C TYR A 51 -8.41 -4.46 -8.09
N SER A 52 -8.61 -4.13 -6.82
CA SER A 52 -8.83 -2.76 -6.37
C SER A 52 -8.17 -2.57 -5.00
N HIS A 53 -7.79 -1.33 -4.71
CA HIS A 53 -7.20 -0.94 -3.43
C HIS A 53 -7.63 0.49 -3.08
N SER A 54 -7.35 0.90 -1.84
CA SER A 54 -7.58 2.26 -1.34
C SER A 54 -9.04 2.73 -1.34
N TRP A 55 -10.00 1.80 -1.19
CA TRP A 55 -11.43 2.15 -1.09
C TRP A 55 -11.87 2.32 0.37
N PRO A 56 -12.77 3.26 0.68
CA PRO A 56 -13.23 3.48 2.05
C PRO A 56 -14.22 2.40 2.53
N THR A 57 -14.79 1.60 1.61
CA THR A 57 -15.71 0.50 1.97
C THR A 57 -15.39 -0.77 1.19
N GLU A 58 -15.61 -1.92 1.83
CA GLU A 58 -15.45 -3.23 1.21
C GLU A 58 -16.28 -3.36 -0.07
N ARG A 59 -17.54 -2.90 -0.04
CA ARG A 59 -18.45 -2.98 -1.19
C ARG A 59 -17.92 -2.24 -2.41
N GLN A 60 -17.33 -1.06 -2.22
CA GLN A 60 -16.71 -0.31 -3.32
C GLN A 60 -15.47 -1.03 -3.84
N ALA A 61 -14.64 -1.58 -2.95
CA ALA A 61 -13.48 -2.38 -3.35
C ALA A 61 -13.92 -3.59 -4.22
N ILE A 62 -14.89 -4.37 -3.74
CA ILE A 62 -15.41 -5.55 -4.44
C ILE A 62 -15.99 -5.15 -5.80
N SER A 63 -16.86 -4.12 -5.84
CA SER A 63 -17.46 -3.64 -7.09
C SER A 63 -16.40 -3.24 -8.12
N LYS A 64 -15.34 -2.56 -7.68
CA LYS A 64 -14.26 -2.10 -8.55
C LYS A 64 -13.36 -3.26 -9.02
N ALA A 65 -13.09 -4.24 -8.16
CA ALA A 65 -12.34 -5.42 -8.54
C ALA A 65 -13.10 -6.29 -9.56
N LEU A 66 -14.41 -6.48 -9.35
CA LEU A 66 -15.27 -7.19 -10.30
C LEU A 66 -15.34 -6.46 -11.65
N ALA A 67 -15.56 -5.14 -11.63
CA ALA A 67 -15.59 -4.33 -12.84
C ALA A 67 -14.25 -4.36 -13.59
N ALA A 68 -13.12 -4.39 -12.88
CA ALA A 68 -11.80 -4.55 -13.50
C ALA A 68 -11.67 -5.93 -14.16
N CYS A 69 -12.01 -7.01 -13.45
CA CYS A 69 -11.95 -8.37 -13.97
C CYS A 69 -12.82 -8.56 -15.21
N SER A 70 -14.04 -8.02 -15.21
CA SER A 70 -14.99 -8.17 -16.31
C SER A 70 -14.52 -7.55 -17.63
N ARG A 71 -13.57 -6.60 -17.60
CA ARG A 71 -13.02 -5.98 -18.81
C ARG A 71 -12.18 -6.97 -19.63
N ASP A 72 -11.50 -7.88 -18.94
CA ASP A 72 -10.58 -8.85 -19.55
C ASP A 72 -11.19 -10.26 -19.62
N ALA A 73 -12.36 -10.46 -19.00
CA ALA A 73 -13.03 -11.75 -18.89
C ALA A 73 -13.67 -12.28 -20.19
N GLY A 74 -13.76 -11.47 -21.25
CA GLY A 74 -14.33 -11.92 -22.53
C GLY A 74 -15.77 -12.44 -22.45
N GLY A 75 -16.57 -11.92 -21.50
CA GLY A 75 -17.95 -12.38 -21.24
C GLY A 75 -18.08 -13.46 -20.15
N ALA A 76 -16.99 -13.96 -19.60
CA ALA A 76 -17.03 -14.84 -18.44
C ALA A 76 -17.43 -14.07 -17.16
N THR A 77 -18.12 -14.79 -16.24
CA THR A 77 -18.51 -14.22 -14.95
C THR A 77 -17.29 -14.15 -14.02
N CYS A 78 -16.99 -12.94 -13.56
CA CYS A 78 -16.00 -12.71 -12.50
C CYS A 78 -16.59 -12.96 -11.12
N THR A 79 -15.84 -13.63 -10.26
CA THR A 79 -16.22 -13.89 -8.87
C THR A 79 -15.22 -13.27 -7.92
N LEU A 80 -15.67 -12.88 -6.74
CA LEU A 80 -14.80 -12.38 -5.69
C LEU A 80 -13.89 -13.53 -5.20
N LYS A 81 -12.58 -13.31 -5.24
CA LYS A 81 -11.59 -14.24 -4.68
C LYS A 81 -11.30 -13.92 -3.21
N GLN A 82 -11.03 -12.65 -2.91
CA GLN A 82 -10.69 -12.20 -1.56
C GLN A 82 -10.90 -10.68 -1.43
N SER A 83 -11.43 -10.23 -0.29
CA SER A 83 -11.36 -8.84 0.17
C SER A 83 -10.38 -8.74 1.36
N TYR A 84 -9.78 -7.56 1.54
CA TYR A 84 -8.83 -7.31 2.62
C TYR A 84 -8.93 -5.88 3.13
N HIS A 85 -8.55 -5.68 4.39
CA HIS A 85 -8.67 -4.43 5.12
C HIS A 85 -7.35 -4.08 5.79
N ASP A 86 -6.80 -2.90 5.51
CA ASP A 86 -5.55 -2.37 6.09
C ASP A 86 -4.35 -3.33 5.97
N GLN A 87 -4.36 -4.20 4.96
CA GLN A 87 -3.40 -5.29 4.77
C GLN A 87 -3.06 -5.47 3.29
N CYS A 88 -2.10 -6.34 2.99
CA CYS A 88 -1.77 -6.79 1.64
C CYS A 88 -2.08 -8.29 1.51
N ILE A 89 -2.44 -8.75 0.31
CA ILE A 89 -2.69 -10.17 0.04
C ILE A 89 -1.82 -10.67 -1.12
N VAL A 90 -1.51 -11.96 -1.08
CA VAL A 90 -0.80 -12.68 -2.15
C VAL A 90 -1.69 -13.84 -2.59
N LEU A 91 -1.72 -14.11 -3.90
CA LEU A 91 -2.47 -15.23 -4.49
C LEU A 91 -1.48 -16.30 -4.95
N ALA A 92 -1.87 -17.56 -4.80
CA ALA A 92 -1.07 -18.74 -5.16
C ALA A 92 -1.29 -19.18 -6.61
#